data_AF-A0A4Q0NP22-F1
#
_entry.id   AF-A0A4Q0NP22-F1
#
_cell.length_a   1.000
_cell.length_b   1.000
_cell.length_c   1.000
_cell.angle_alpha   90.00
_cell.angle_beta   90.00
_cell.angle_gamma   90.00
#
_symmetry.space_group_name_H-M   'P 1'
#
loop_
_entity.id
_entity.type
_entity.pdbx_description
1 polymer ?
#
loop_
_entity_poly.entity_id
_entity_poly.type
_entity_poly.pdbx_seq_one_letter_code
_entity_poly.pdbx_strand_id
1 'polypeptide(L)'
;MNDSNLDINEFKLLYKALYPSLCLFAKSYLSDLQASKDAVQEVFVKVWEKEIHFIEMNAAKSYLYTAVKNKCLDVLKSKYVRVMDSQSTIEEFEWLESDRFFYKEIIHVETSTLIEKATNSLPYRCAQIIKLSLKNYSNQEIADSLSLSINTVKAQKKIAYKKMRPLLKEHYHFLLLVMASSNF
;
A
#
# COMPACT_ATOMS: atom_id res chain seq x y z
N MET A 1 -30.00 19.40 17.30
CA MET A 1 -28.91 18.60 17.86
C MET A 1 -29.35 17.15 17.86
N ASN A 2 -28.98 16.40 16.80
CA ASN A 2 -28.80 14.94 16.86
C ASN A 2 -28.08 14.49 15.56
N ASP A 3 -26.83 14.92 15.39
CA ASP A 3 -25.95 14.53 14.27
C ASP A 3 -24.94 13.48 14.76
N SER A 4 -25.43 12.28 15.03
CA SER A 4 -24.63 11.11 15.40
C SER A 4 -24.92 9.97 14.42
N ASN A 5 -24.58 10.21 13.16
CA ASN A 5 -24.34 9.17 12.17
C ASN A 5 -23.05 9.61 11.48
N LEU A 6 -22.13 8.68 11.19
CA LEU A 6 -21.10 8.98 10.19
C LEU A 6 -21.85 9.33 8.92
N ASP A 7 -21.70 10.54 8.40
CA ASP A 7 -22.44 10.91 7.19
C ASP A 7 -22.11 9.86 6.13
N ILE A 8 -23.15 9.30 5.51
CA ILE A 8 -22.99 8.24 4.51
C ILE A 8 -22.03 8.66 3.39
N ASN A 9 -21.93 9.97 3.13
CA ASN A 9 -20.97 10.51 2.18
C ASN A 9 -19.54 10.48 2.73
N GLU A 10 -19.32 10.87 3.98
CA GLU A 10 -18.02 10.76 4.65
C GLU A 10 -17.53 9.32 4.68
N PHE A 11 -18.40 8.36 5.01
CA PHE A 11 -18.07 6.94 4.99
C PHE A 11 -17.66 6.48 3.59
N LYS A 12 -18.45 6.84 2.57
CA LYS A 12 -18.16 6.49 1.16
C LYS A 12 -16.82 7.06 0.70
N LEU A 13 -16.51 8.30 1.09
CA LEU A 13 -15.24 8.94 0.75
C LEU A 13 -14.07 8.23 1.44
N LEU A 14 -14.20 7.92 2.73
CA LEU A 14 -13.20 7.17 3.50
C LEU A 14 -12.96 5.78 2.90
N TYR A 15 -14.04 5.05 2.63
CA TYR A 15 -14.00 3.72 2.02
C TYR A 15 -13.30 3.77 0.65
N LYS A 16 -13.74 4.66 -0.24
CA LYS A 16 -13.14 4.81 -1.58
C LYS A 16 -11.66 5.18 -1.51
N ALA A 17 -11.26 5.99 -0.52
CA ALA A 17 -9.89 6.43 -0.37
C ALA A 17 -8.95 5.33 0.16
N LEU A 18 -9.41 4.51 1.11
CA LEU A 18 -8.53 3.60 1.87
C LEU A 18 -8.71 2.11 1.54
N TYR A 19 -9.89 1.69 1.08
CA TYR A 19 -10.19 0.28 0.82
C TYR A 19 -9.16 -0.40 -0.11
N PRO A 20 -8.73 0.20 -1.24
CA PRO A 20 -7.72 -0.44 -2.11
C PRO A 20 -6.39 -0.67 -1.41
N SER A 21 -5.85 0.34 -0.71
CA SER A 21 -4.60 0.24 0.04
C SER A 21 -4.71 -0.79 1.17
N LEU A 22 -5.81 -0.79 1.91
CA LEU A 22 -6.05 -1.74 3.00
C LEU A 22 -6.15 -3.18 2.49
N CYS A 23 -6.73 -3.40 1.30
CA CYS A 23 -6.76 -4.73 0.68
C CYS A 23 -5.36 -5.22 0.30
N LEU A 24 -4.53 -4.35 -0.29
CA LEU A 24 -3.14 -4.69 -0.62
C LEU A 24 -2.31 -4.97 0.63
N PHE A 25 -2.53 -4.18 1.69
CA PHE A 25 -1.91 -4.39 2.99
C PHE A 25 -2.37 -5.70 3.63
N ALA A 26 -3.68 -6.00 3.69
CA ALA A 26 -4.17 -7.28 4.19
C ALA A 26 -3.64 -8.48 3.39
N LYS A 27 -3.33 -8.29 2.10
CA LYS A 27 -2.76 -9.34 1.24
C LYS A 27 -1.34 -9.71 1.66
N SER A 28 -0.55 -8.79 2.21
CA SER A 28 0.79 -9.14 2.72
C SER A 28 0.73 -10.08 3.93
N TYR A 29 -0.38 -10.08 4.68
CA TYR A 29 -0.62 -11.03 5.77
C TYR A 29 -1.26 -12.33 5.30
N LEU A 30 -2.32 -12.24 4.49
CA LEU A 30 -3.17 -13.41 4.19
C LEU A 30 -2.77 -14.17 2.93
N SER A 31 -1.93 -13.58 2.07
CA SER A 31 -1.53 -14.12 0.76
C SER A 31 -2.68 -14.52 -0.16
N ASP A 32 -3.91 -14.07 0.12
CA ASP A 32 -5.14 -14.38 -0.59
C ASP A 32 -5.95 -13.09 -0.75
N LEU A 33 -6.13 -12.65 -2.00
CA LEU A 33 -6.80 -11.38 -2.29
C LEU A 33 -8.28 -11.38 -1.88
N GLN A 34 -8.97 -12.53 -1.98
CA GLN A 34 -10.37 -12.60 -1.61
C GLN A 34 -10.51 -12.52 -0.09
N ALA A 35 -9.73 -13.32 0.65
CA ALA A 35 -9.70 -13.26 2.11
C ALA A 35 -9.32 -11.86 2.62
N SER A 36 -8.40 -11.17 1.94
CA SER A 36 -8.03 -9.79 2.26
C SER A 36 -9.19 -8.81 2.07
N LYS A 37 -9.94 -8.90 0.97
CA LYS A 37 -11.12 -8.05 0.74
C LYS A 37 -12.17 -8.28 1.81
N ASP A 38 -12.45 -9.54 2.15
CA ASP A 38 -13.44 -9.91 3.16
C ASP A 38 -13.02 -9.36 4.54
N ALA A 39 -11.76 -9.53 4.94
CA ALA A 39 -11.23 -9.00 6.18
C ALA A 39 -11.35 -7.46 6.28
N VAL A 40 -11.01 -6.75 5.20
CA VAL A 40 -11.12 -5.28 5.16
C VAL A 40 -12.58 -4.85 5.18
N GLN A 41 -13.46 -5.55 4.45
CA GLN A 41 -14.89 -5.26 4.44
C GLN A 41 -15.50 -5.41 5.84
N GLU A 42 -15.18 -6.47 6.58
CA GLU A 42 -15.62 -6.64 7.96
C GLU A 42 -15.16 -5.49 8.87
N VAL A 43 -13.93 -4.98 8.69
CA VAL A 43 -13.44 -3.83 9.46
C VAL A 43 -14.26 -2.58 9.14
N PHE A 44 -14.56 -2.31 7.87
CA PHE A 44 -15.40 -1.17 7.48
C PHE A 44 -16.85 -1.31 7.99
N VAL A 45 -17.42 -2.52 7.97
CA VAL A 45 -18.74 -2.79 8.56
C VAL A 45 -18.71 -2.47 10.05
N LYS A 46 -17.69 -2.91 10.79
CA LYS A 46 -17.54 -2.58 12.22
C LYS A 46 -17.41 -1.07 12.47
N VAL A 47 -16.69 -0.35 11.61
CA VAL A 47 -16.57 1.11 11.70
C VAL A 47 -17.94 1.78 11.53
N TRP A 48 -18.73 1.30 10.59
CA TRP A 48 -20.09 1.79 10.34
C TRP A 48 -21.05 1.47 11.49
N GLU A 49 -21.11 0.20 11.91
CA GLU A 49 -22.01 -0.28 12.98
C GLU A 49 -21.71 0.35 14.34
N LYS A 50 -20.45 0.66 14.61
CA LYS A 50 -20.02 1.29 15.87
C LYS A 50 -19.95 2.81 15.79
N GLU A 51 -20.39 3.41 14.68
CA GLU A 51 -20.39 4.87 14.47
C GLU A 51 -19.02 5.50 14.80
N ILE A 52 -17.93 4.89 14.33
CA ILE A 52 -16.58 5.35 14.66
C ILE A 52 -16.23 6.57 13.82
N HIS A 53 -16.21 7.74 14.45
CA HIS A 53 -15.84 9.00 13.82
C HIS A 53 -14.34 9.28 13.91
N PHE A 54 -13.80 9.91 12.87
CA PHE A 54 -12.41 10.34 12.82
C PHE A 54 -12.33 11.85 12.60
N ILE A 55 -11.52 12.53 13.42
CA ILE A 55 -11.31 13.98 13.33
C ILE A 55 -10.59 14.35 12.02
N GLU A 56 -9.68 13.48 11.56
CA GLU A 56 -8.91 13.69 10.34
C GLU A 56 -8.55 12.36 9.65
N MET A 57 -8.15 12.45 8.38
CA MET A 57 -7.79 11.28 7.55
C MET A 57 -6.62 10.47 8.14
N ASN A 58 -5.66 11.11 8.80
CA ASN A 58 -4.51 10.41 9.39
C ASN A 58 -4.93 9.54 10.59
N ALA A 59 -5.85 10.03 11.41
CA ALA A 59 -6.43 9.25 12.50
C ALA A 59 -7.21 8.03 11.96
N ALA A 60 -7.99 8.23 10.89
CA ALA A 60 -8.71 7.16 10.22
C ALA A 60 -7.76 6.09 9.65
N LYS A 61 -6.69 6.52 8.96
CA LYS A 61 -5.64 5.62 8.44
C LYS A 61 -5.02 4.79 9.57
N SER A 62 -4.52 5.43 10.62
CA SER A 62 -3.86 4.76 11.75
C SER A 62 -4.76 3.70 12.38
N TYR A 63 -6.02 4.07 12.64
CA TYR A 63 -7.02 3.15 13.17
C TYR A 63 -7.27 1.97 12.21
N LEU A 64 -7.56 2.24 10.94
CA LEU A 64 -7.95 1.22 9.97
C LEU A 64 -6.82 0.25 9.67
N TYR A 65 -5.58 0.70 9.53
CA TYR A 65 -4.44 -0.20 9.35
C TYR A 65 -4.27 -1.13 10.55
N THR A 66 -4.41 -0.60 11.77
CA THR A 66 -4.33 -1.39 13.01
C THR A 66 -5.48 -2.40 13.09
N ALA A 67 -6.71 -1.97 12.80
CA ALA A 67 -7.88 -2.85 12.82
C ALA A 67 -7.79 -3.97 11.77
N VAL A 68 -7.28 -3.66 10.57
CA VAL A 68 -7.04 -4.64 9.51
C VAL A 68 -5.90 -5.59 9.87
N LYS A 69 -4.79 -5.11 10.46
CA LYS A 69 -3.71 -5.97 11.00
C LYS A 69 -4.32 -7.00 11.96
N ASN A 70 -5.06 -6.53 12.96
CA ASN A 70 -5.66 -7.39 13.99
C ASN A 70 -6.63 -8.40 13.36
N LYS A 71 -7.49 -7.97 12.44
CA LYS A 71 -8.39 -8.88 11.73
C LYS A 71 -7.64 -9.94 10.92
N CYS A 72 -6.54 -9.58 10.26
CA CYS A 72 -5.70 -10.55 9.55
C CYS A 72 -5.06 -11.54 10.51
N LEU A 73 -4.51 -11.07 11.63
CA LEU A 73 -3.91 -11.92 12.66
C LEU A 73 -4.94 -12.87 13.28
N ASP A 74 -6.18 -12.44 13.50
CA ASP A 74 -7.26 -13.31 13.98
C ASP A 74 -7.57 -14.43 12.97
N VAL A 75 -7.66 -14.09 11.68
CA VAL A 75 -7.86 -15.07 10.60
C VAL A 75 -6.71 -16.07 10.57
N LEU A 76 -5.46 -15.59 10.63
CA LEU A 76 -4.27 -16.42 10.64
C LEU A 76 -4.21 -17.31 11.88
N LYS A 77 -4.47 -16.78 13.07
CA LYS A 77 -4.49 -17.55 14.32
C LYS A 77 -5.47 -18.72 14.24
N SER A 78 -6.66 -18.51 13.67
CA SER A 78 -7.62 -19.60 13.45
C SER A 78 -7.12 -20.68 12.49
N LYS A 79 -6.30 -20.31 11.49
CA LYS A 79 -5.66 -21.25 10.55
C LYS A 79 -4.49 -21.98 11.22
N TYR A 80 -3.64 -21.25 11.95
CA TYR A 80 -2.46 -21.78 12.62
C TYR A 80 -2.80 -22.68 13.80
N VAL A 81 -3.82 -22.39 14.60
CA VAL A 81 -4.27 -23.32 15.68
C VAL A 81 -4.61 -24.72 15.15
N ARG A 82 -4.94 -24.85 13.85
CA ARG A 82 -5.18 -26.15 13.20
C ARG A 82 -3.92 -26.87 12.69
N VAL A 83 -2.77 -26.19 12.66
CA VAL A 83 -1.51 -26.61 12.00
C VAL A 83 -0.26 -26.40 12.89
N MET A 84 -0.39 -25.81 14.08
CA MET A 84 0.70 -25.41 14.99
C MET A 84 1.40 -26.61 15.65
N ASP A 85 2.17 -27.33 14.85
CA ASP A 85 3.02 -28.45 15.32
C ASP A 85 4.51 -28.22 15.01
N SER A 86 4.88 -27.03 14.49
CA SER A 86 6.27 -26.73 14.10
C SER A 86 6.76 -25.34 14.53
N GLN A 87 8.04 -25.28 14.91
CA GLN A 87 8.74 -24.06 15.34
C GLN A 87 8.74 -22.96 14.24
N SER A 88 8.84 -23.35 12.97
CA SER A 88 8.83 -22.40 11.84
C SER A 88 7.50 -21.66 11.71
N THR A 89 6.39 -22.32 12.04
CA THR A 89 5.05 -21.72 12.04
C THR A 89 4.90 -20.64 13.13
N ILE A 90 5.54 -20.84 14.28
CA ILE A 90 5.54 -19.88 15.40
C ILE A 90 6.34 -18.65 15.00
N GLU A 91 7.56 -18.83 14.50
CA GLU A 91 8.44 -17.73 14.09
C GLU A 91 7.83 -16.87 12.98
N GLU A 92 7.14 -17.50 12.01
CA GLU A 92 6.40 -16.78 10.97
C GLU A 92 5.28 -15.92 11.56
N PHE A 93 4.50 -16.46 12.50
CA PHE A 93 3.41 -15.72 13.13
C PHE A 93 3.93 -14.54 13.98
N GLU A 94 4.99 -14.75 14.77
CA GLU A 94 5.64 -13.69 15.55
C GLU A 94 6.18 -12.58 14.65
N TRP A 95 6.75 -12.94 13.50
CA TRP A 95 7.19 -11.97 12.51
C TRP A 95 6.01 -11.13 11.98
N LEU A 96 4.91 -11.76 11.60
CA LEU A 96 3.71 -11.06 11.10
C LEU A 96 3.06 -10.17 12.18
N GLU A 97 3.08 -10.59 13.44
CA GLU A 97 2.58 -9.80 14.57
C GLU A 97 3.46 -8.59 14.88
N SER A 98 4.74 -8.65 14.55
CA SER A 98 5.71 -7.59 14.87
C SER A 98 5.35 -6.22 14.29
N ASP A 99 5.71 -5.17 15.03
CA ASP A 99 5.61 -3.78 14.55
C ASP A 99 6.53 -3.52 13.35
N ARG A 100 7.66 -4.22 13.27
CA ARG A 100 8.58 -4.10 12.13
C ARG A 100 7.89 -4.51 10.83
N PHE A 101 7.19 -5.64 10.82
CA PHE A 101 6.43 -6.07 9.64
C PHE A 101 5.29 -5.08 9.34
N PHE A 102 4.53 -4.70 10.38
CA PHE A 102 3.42 -3.76 10.25
C PHE A 102 3.82 -2.45 9.56
N TYR A 103 4.83 -1.75 10.08
CA TYR A 103 5.27 -0.48 9.50
C TYR A 103 5.89 -0.66 8.12
N LYS A 104 6.67 -1.73 7.90
CA LYS A 104 7.26 -2.05 6.59
C LYS A 104 6.17 -2.16 5.51
N GLU A 105 5.08 -2.87 5.79
CA GLU A 105 4.03 -3.09 4.80
C GLU A 105 3.15 -1.85 4.58
N ILE A 106 2.90 -1.03 5.62
CA ILE A 106 2.26 0.28 5.43
C ILE A 106 3.10 1.15 4.50
N ILE A 107 4.39 1.26 4.79
CA ILE A 107 5.36 2.03 3.98
C ILE A 107 5.30 1.56 2.53
N HIS A 108 5.39 0.25 2.32
CA HIS A 108 5.43 -0.36 1.01
C HIS A 108 4.16 -0.07 0.20
N VAL A 109 2.98 -0.26 0.81
CA VAL A 109 1.69 -0.04 0.13
C VAL A 109 1.46 1.44 -0.19
N GLU A 110 1.69 2.33 0.77
CA GLU A 110 1.48 3.77 0.57
C GLU A 110 2.46 4.32 -0.48
N THR A 111 3.73 3.88 -0.43
CA THR A 111 4.74 4.24 -1.42
C THR A 111 4.37 3.73 -2.82
N SER A 112 3.97 2.47 -2.93
CA SER A 112 3.58 1.87 -4.21
C SER A 112 2.37 2.58 -4.82
N THR A 113 1.36 2.87 -3.99
CA THR A 113 0.16 3.62 -4.39
C THR A 113 0.50 5.02 -4.88
N LEU A 114 1.43 5.70 -4.20
CA LEU A 114 1.89 7.02 -4.59
C LEU A 114 2.66 6.99 -5.91
N ILE A 115 3.58 6.03 -6.09
CA ILE A 115 4.33 5.84 -7.32
C ILE A 115 3.39 5.52 -8.49
N GLU A 116 2.38 4.68 -8.27
CA GLU A 116 1.38 4.36 -9.28
C GLU A 116 0.58 5.60 -9.69
N LYS A 117 0.07 6.38 -8.73
CA LYS A 117 -0.62 7.66 -9.01
C LYS A 117 0.27 8.63 -9.78
N ALA A 118 1.52 8.79 -9.36
CA ALA A 118 2.47 9.66 -10.03
C ALA A 118 2.77 9.17 -11.46
N THR A 119 2.89 7.85 -11.65
CA THR A 119 3.12 7.23 -12.97
C THR A 119 1.92 7.41 -13.90
N ASN A 120 0.70 7.28 -13.38
CA ASN A 120 -0.54 7.44 -14.14
C ASN A 120 -0.80 8.91 -14.55
N SER A 121 -0.13 9.87 -13.90
CA SER A 121 -0.17 11.29 -14.32
C SER A 121 0.73 11.61 -15.54
N LEU A 122 1.59 10.67 -15.94
CA LEU A 122 2.54 10.86 -17.03
C LEU A 122 1.87 10.63 -18.40
N PRO A 123 2.36 11.29 -19.47
CA PRO A 123 2.00 10.90 -20.84
C PRO A 123 2.33 9.42 -21.09
N TYR A 124 1.53 8.77 -21.93
CA TYR A 124 1.56 7.31 -22.14
C TYR A 124 2.98 6.72 -22.31
N ARG A 125 3.80 7.28 -23.20
CA ARG A 125 5.17 6.80 -23.45
C ARG A 125 6.10 6.97 -22.23
N CYS A 126 5.97 8.06 -21.48
CA CYS A 126 6.71 8.27 -20.25
C CYS A 126 6.30 7.24 -19.18
N ALA A 127 5.00 6.98 -19.05
CA ALA A 127 4.46 6.01 -18.11
C ALA A 127 4.99 4.60 -18.40
N GLN A 128 5.01 4.19 -19.68
CA GLN A 128 5.57 2.89 -20.09
C GLN A 128 7.05 2.75 -19.70
N ILE A 129 7.85 3.77 -19.99
CA ILE A 129 9.28 3.79 -19.65
C ILE A 129 9.49 3.69 -18.13
N ILE A 130 8.72 4.43 -17.34
CA ILE A 130 8.81 4.35 -15.87
C ILE A 130 8.37 2.99 -15.35
N LYS A 131 7.27 2.40 -15.87
CA LYS A 131 6.81 1.06 -15.48
C LYS A 131 7.88 -0.01 -15.73
N LEU A 132 8.57 0.02 -16.87
CA LEU A 132 9.66 -0.91 -17.16
C LEU A 132 10.87 -0.66 -16.26
N SER A 133 11.21 0.61 -16.02
CA SER A 133 12.31 0.96 -15.11
C SER A 133 12.06 0.50 -13.67
N LEU A 134 10.80 0.54 -13.20
CA LEU A 134 10.41 0.01 -11.87
C LEU A 134 10.49 -1.52 -11.80
N LYS A 135 10.45 -2.20 -12.95
CA LYS A 135 10.71 -3.64 -13.08
C LYS A 135 12.21 -3.96 -13.26
N ASN A 136 13.10 -3.01 -12.97
CA ASN A 136 14.55 -3.13 -13.09
C ASN A 136 15.10 -3.34 -14.52
N TYR A 137 14.33 -3.01 -15.56
CA TYR A 137 14.87 -3.00 -16.92
C TYR A 137 15.87 -1.84 -17.07
N SER A 138 17.03 -2.14 -17.66
CA SER A 138 18.05 -1.15 -18.01
C SER A 138 17.54 -0.20 -19.08
N ASN A 139 18.18 0.97 -19.21
CA ASN A 139 17.80 1.93 -20.25
C ASN A 139 17.94 1.35 -21.67
N GLN A 140 18.87 0.39 -21.86
CA GLN A 140 19.06 -0.30 -23.13
C GLN A 140 17.91 -1.27 -23.39
N GLU A 141 17.58 -2.15 -22.43
CA GLU A 141 16.46 -3.09 -22.57
C GLU A 141 15.12 -2.38 -22.80
N ILE A 142 14.91 -1.22 -22.16
CA ILE A 142 13.72 -0.38 -22.40
C ILE A 142 13.72 0.19 -23.82
N ALA A 143 14.88 0.67 -24.29
CA ALA A 143 15.03 1.20 -25.64
C ALA A 143 14.69 0.14 -26.68
N ASP A 144 15.24 -1.06 -26.50
CA ASP A 144 15.01 -2.20 -27.39
C ASP A 144 13.53 -2.65 -27.35
N SER A 145 12.97 -2.79 -26.15
CA SER A 145 11.57 -3.23 -25.95
C SER A 145 10.53 -2.28 -26.53
N LEU A 146 10.83 -0.99 -26.58
CA LEU A 146 9.92 0.05 -27.08
C LEU A 146 10.29 0.56 -28.47
N SER A 147 11.33 0.02 -29.10
CA SER A 147 11.91 0.47 -30.37
C SER A 147 12.23 1.98 -30.36
N LEU A 148 12.92 2.43 -29.31
CA LEU A 148 13.36 3.81 -29.10
C LEU A 148 14.88 3.88 -29.08
N SER A 149 15.45 5.08 -29.24
CA SER A 149 16.87 5.28 -28.93
C SER A 149 17.09 5.34 -27.42
N ILE A 150 18.27 4.90 -26.94
CA ILE A 150 18.65 5.05 -25.53
C ILE A 150 18.61 6.51 -25.06
N ASN A 151 18.91 7.46 -25.95
CA ASN A 151 18.84 8.90 -25.66
C ASN A 151 17.39 9.36 -25.47
N THR A 152 16.45 8.84 -26.27
CA THR A 152 15.02 9.07 -26.09
C THR A 152 14.56 8.55 -24.73
N VAL A 153 14.97 7.34 -24.32
CA VAL A 153 14.64 6.78 -22.99
C VAL A 153 15.17 7.68 -21.86
N LYS A 154 16.44 8.09 -21.91
CA LYS A 154 17.04 8.99 -20.92
C LYS A 154 16.30 10.33 -20.83
N ALA A 155 15.97 10.94 -21.96
CA ALA A 155 15.22 12.20 -22.02
C ALA A 155 13.82 12.07 -21.42
N GLN A 156 13.08 11.00 -21.78
CA GLN A 156 11.74 10.75 -21.25
C GLN A 156 11.75 10.44 -19.75
N LYS A 157 12.76 9.70 -19.25
CA LYS A 157 12.96 9.50 -17.79
C LYS A 157 13.18 10.83 -17.07
N LYS A 158 14.00 11.73 -17.63
CA LYS A 158 14.21 13.07 -17.05
C LYS A 158 12.91 13.88 -16.97
N ILE A 159 12.09 13.85 -18.01
CA ILE A 159 10.77 14.51 -18.04
C ILE A 159 9.84 13.89 -16.99
N ALA A 160 9.78 12.57 -16.93
CA ALA A 160 8.97 11.84 -15.98
C ALA A 160 9.36 12.18 -14.53
N TYR A 161 10.64 12.11 -14.18
CA TYR A 161 11.11 12.46 -12.84
C TYR A 161 10.80 13.92 -12.49
N LYS A 162 10.97 14.86 -13.42
CA LYS A 162 10.61 16.27 -13.19
C LYS A 162 9.11 16.42 -12.87
N LYS A 163 8.25 15.66 -13.55
CA LYS A 163 6.79 15.69 -13.35
C LYS A 163 6.34 14.96 -12.09
N MET A 164 6.98 13.84 -11.74
CA MET A 164 6.66 13.05 -10.54
C MET A 164 7.19 13.69 -9.26
N ARG A 165 8.35 14.38 -9.32
CA ARG A 165 9.00 14.97 -8.14
C ARG A 165 8.09 15.79 -7.22
N PRO A 166 7.23 16.71 -7.69
CA PRO A 166 6.32 17.44 -6.80
C PRO A 166 5.30 16.53 -6.11
N LEU A 167 4.78 15.50 -6.80
CA LEU A 167 3.82 14.54 -6.27
C LEU A 167 4.46 13.62 -5.21
N LEU A 168 5.76 13.37 -5.33
CA LEU A 168 6.53 12.56 -4.40
C LEU A 168 7.16 13.39 -3.27
N LYS A 169 7.14 14.73 -3.36
CA LYS A 169 7.91 15.63 -2.49
C LYS A 169 7.42 15.62 -1.05
N GLU A 170 6.10 15.50 -0.85
CA GLU A 170 5.49 15.40 0.48
C GLU A 170 5.91 14.13 1.23
N HIS A 171 6.33 13.10 0.48
CA HIS A 171 6.78 11.82 1.03
C HIS A 171 8.30 11.59 0.88
N TYR A 172 9.05 12.56 0.35
CA TYR A 172 10.46 12.39 -0.03
C TYR A 172 11.38 12.15 1.18
N HIS A 173 11.10 12.81 2.31
CA HIS A 173 11.83 12.57 3.56
C HIS A 173 11.59 11.15 4.08
N PHE A 174 10.38 10.63 3.91
CA PHE A 174 10.02 9.28 4.30
C PHE A 174 10.67 8.23 3.40
N LEU A 175 10.65 8.46 2.07
CA LEU A 175 11.32 7.59 1.10
C LEU A 175 12.84 7.51 1.34
N LEU A 176 13.49 8.62 1.69
CA LEU A 176 14.92 8.63 2.04
C LEU A 176 15.22 7.86 3.33
N LEU A 177 14.37 7.96 4.35
CA LEU A 177 14.53 7.21 5.61
C LEU A 177 14.38 5.70 5.42
N VAL A 178 13.47 5.27 4.55
CA VAL A 178 13.23 3.85 4.23
C VAL A 178 14.35 3.27 3.38
N MET A 179 14.87 4.03 2.41
CA MET A 179 16.02 3.56 1.61
C MET A 179 17.33 3.55 2.42
N ALA A 180 17.46 4.41 3.43
CA ALA A 180 18.60 4.41 4.34
C ALA A 180 18.58 3.22 5.31
N SER A 181 17.41 2.68 5.68
CA SER A 181 17.29 1.53 6.58
C SER A 181 17.36 0.17 5.87
N SER A 182 17.21 0.12 4.55
CA SER A 182 17.43 -1.08 3.72
C SER A 182 18.90 -1.33 3.34
N ASN A 183 19.84 -0.54 3.88
CA ASN A 183 21.27 -0.83 3.86
C ASN A 183 21.71 -1.34 5.24
N PHE A 184 21.30 -2.55 5.61
CA PHE A 184 21.91 -3.38 6.66
C PHE A 184 21.68 -4.86 6.35
#